data_AF-A0A553K623-F1
#
_entry.id   AF-A0A553K623-F1
#
_cell.length_a   1.000
_cell.length_b   1.000
_cell.length_c   1.000
_cell.angle_alpha   90.00
_cell.angle_beta   90.00
_cell.angle_gamma   90.00
#
_symmetry.space_group_name_H-M   'P 1'
#
loop_
_entity.id
_entity.type
_entity.pdbx_description
1 polymer ?
#
loop_
_entity_poly.entity_id
_entity_poly.type
_entity_poly.pdbx_seq_one_letter_code
_entity_poly.pdbx_strand_id
1 'polypeptide(L)'
;MVMETNQEELVARLAALVEKVSMLEARVAELESEQEIPEEDLVAIGAAVAAYFGHKAKVRAVRFGRQSSWAAATRERVHDRRVPHVR
;
A
#
# COMPACT_ATOMS: atom_id res chain seq x y z
N MET A 1 48.66 38.02 8.37
CA MET A 1 48.83 36.64 8.88
C MET A 1 47.55 36.06 9.51
N VAL A 2 46.80 36.77 10.37
CA VAL A 2 45.60 36.21 11.05
C VAL A 2 44.38 35.95 10.12
N MET A 3 44.25 36.67 9.00
CA MET A 3 43.14 36.46 8.04
C MET A 3 43.36 35.25 7.12
N GLU A 4 44.60 34.97 6.70
CA GLU A 4 44.92 33.80 5.86
C GLU A 4 44.73 32.48 6.63
N THR A 5 45.12 32.43 7.90
CA THR A 5 44.93 31.26 8.76
C THR A 5 43.45 30.88 8.93
N ASN A 6 42.54 31.86 8.98
CA ASN A 6 41.10 31.59 9.10
C ASN A 6 40.51 31.05 7.79
N GLN A 7 41.00 31.54 6.65
CA GLN A 7 40.57 31.04 5.34
C GLN A 7 41.06 29.61 5.08
N GLU A 8 42.30 29.30 5.45
CA GLU A 8 42.86 27.95 5.36
C GLU A 8 42.13 26.96 6.27
N GLU A 9 41.80 27.36 7.51
CA GLU A 9 41.04 26.53 8.43
C GLU A 9 39.61 26.25 7.93
N LEU A 10 38.95 27.25 7.32
CA LEU A 10 37.64 27.07 6.71
C LEU A 10 37.68 26.12 5.52
N VAL A 11 38.69 26.22 4.65
CA VAL A 11 38.88 25.28 3.53
C VAL A 11 39.12 23.87 4.04
N ALA A 12 39.93 23.70 5.09
CA ALA A 12 40.15 22.40 5.71
C ALA A 12 38.86 21.80 6.30
N ARG A 13 38.04 22.62 6.97
CA ARG A 13 36.75 22.19 7.52
C ARG A 13 35.73 21.85 6.43
N LEU A 14 35.71 22.59 5.32
CA LEU A 14 34.87 22.30 4.16
C LEU A 14 35.30 21.00 3.48
N ALA A 15 36.60 20.76 3.31
CA ALA A 15 37.11 19.51 2.76
C ALA A 15 36.69 18.31 3.62
N ALA A 16 36.88 18.41 4.94
CA ALA A 16 36.44 17.38 5.88
C ALA A 16 34.92 17.18 5.91
N LEU A 17 34.13 18.24 5.65
CA LEU A 17 32.68 18.14 5.56
C LEU A 17 32.25 17.45 4.27
N VAL A 18 32.86 17.80 3.13
CA VAL A 18 32.60 17.17 1.83
C VAL A 18 32.91 15.67 1.89
N GLU A 19 34.01 15.28 2.52
CA GLU A 19 34.39 13.87 2.70
C GLU A 19 33.38 13.11 3.58
N LYS A 20 32.86 13.74 4.64
CA LYS A 20 31.81 13.15 5.47
C LYS A 20 30.48 13.02 4.73
N VAL A 21 30.12 14.03 3.95
CA VAL A 21 28.88 14.01 3.15
C VAL A 21 28.96 12.93 2.08
N SER A 22 30.07 12.81 1.35
CA SER A 22 30.22 11.76 0.33
C SER A 22 30.20 10.35 0.92
N MET A 23 30.80 10.15 2.09
CA MET A 23 30.71 8.88 2.82
C MET A 23 29.27 8.58 3.25
N LEU A 24 28.51 9.57 3.72
CA LEU A 24 27.11 9.39 4.11
C LEU A 24 26.23 9.11 2.90
N GLU A 25 26.41 9.82 1.79
CA GLU A 25 25.70 9.57 0.53
C GLU A 25 25.94 8.14 0.02
N ALA A 26 27.18 7.64 0.08
CA ALA A 26 27.50 6.27 -0.30
C ALA A 26 26.77 5.23 0.58
N ARG A 27 26.70 5.46 1.90
CA ARG A 27 25.99 4.58 2.84
C ARG A 27 24.48 4.63 2.65
N VAL A 28 23.93 5.80 2.35
CA VAL A 28 22.50 5.95 2.06
C VAL A 28 22.15 5.22 0.77
N ALA A 29 22.96 5.37 -0.29
CA ALA A 29 22.75 4.64 -1.54
C ALA A 29 22.80 3.12 -1.36
N GLU A 30 23.72 2.62 -0.52
CA GLU A 30 23.80 1.20 -0.16
C GLU A 30 22.54 0.74 0.59
N LEU A 31 22.11 1.50 1.62
CA LEU A 31 20.90 1.20 2.39
C LEU A 31 19.61 1.28 1.58
N GLU A 32 19.50 2.24 0.66
CA GLU A 32 18.36 2.35 -0.27
C GLU A 32 18.31 1.17 -1.23
N SER A 33 19.48 0.67 -1.67
CA SER A 33 19.55 -0.53 -2.53
C SER A 33 19.13 -1.82 -1.81
N GLU A 34 19.27 -1.87 -0.48
CA GLU A 34 18.87 -3.02 0.34
C GLU A 34 17.41 -2.94 0.83
N GLN A 35 16.77 -1.75 0.79
CA GLN A 35 15.50 -1.49 1.48
C GLN A 35 14.25 -1.64 0.64
N GLU A 36 14.34 -1.86 -0.66
CA GLU A 36 13.14 -2.02 -1.49
C GLU A 36 12.57 -3.44 -1.35
N ILE A 37 12.06 -3.77 -0.16
CA ILE A 37 11.17 -4.91 0.03
C ILE A 37 9.90 -4.59 -0.76
N PRO A 38 9.52 -5.42 -1.74
CA PRO A 38 8.34 -5.15 -2.55
C PRO A 38 7.11 -5.05 -1.65
N GLU A 39 6.23 -4.09 -1.94
CA GLU A 39 5.03 -3.82 -1.12
C GLU A 39 4.16 -5.07 -0.93
N GLU A 40 4.12 -5.95 -1.93
CA GLU A 40 3.42 -7.23 -1.87
C GLU A 40 3.91 -8.11 -0.72
N ASP A 41 5.24 -8.17 -0.48
CA ASP A 41 5.82 -8.96 0.59
C ASP A 41 5.50 -8.37 1.97
N LEU A 42 5.52 -7.03 2.12
CA LEU A 42 5.12 -6.36 3.35
C LEU A 42 3.65 -6.65 3.70
N VAL A 43 2.78 -6.62 2.70
CA VAL A 43 1.34 -6.95 2.87
C VAL A 43 1.16 -8.43 3.20
N ALA A 44 1.90 -9.33 2.56
CA ALA A 44 1.85 -10.76 2.84
C ALA A 44 2.31 -11.10 4.27
N ILE A 45 3.41 -10.50 4.73
CA ILE A 45 3.91 -10.63 6.11
C ILE A 45 2.86 -10.08 7.10
N GLY A 46 2.32 -8.88 6.84
CA GLY A 46 1.29 -8.28 7.68
C GLY A 46 0.02 -9.14 7.77
N ALA A 47 -0.42 -9.73 6.65
CA ALA A 47 -1.56 -10.64 6.60
C ALA A 47 -1.31 -11.95 7.37
N ALA A 48 -0.11 -12.52 7.25
CA ALA A 48 0.27 -13.74 7.97
C ALA A 48 0.29 -13.51 9.50
N VAL A 49 0.87 -12.39 9.94
CA VAL A 49 0.90 -11.99 11.35
C VAL A 49 -0.51 -11.73 11.87
N ALA A 50 -1.34 -10.99 11.12
CA ALA A 50 -2.73 -10.75 11.48
C ALA A 50 -3.53 -12.06 11.61
N ALA A 51 -3.33 -13.01 10.68
CA ALA A 51 -3.96 -14.32 10.75
C ALA A 51 -3.48 -15.14 11.96
N TYR A 52 -2.18 -15.10 12.28
CA TYR A 52 -1.62 -15.76 13.46
C TYR A 52 -2.22 -15.23 14.77
N PHE A 53 -2.34 -13.90 14.91
CA PHE A 53 -2.99 -13.26 16.06
C PHE A 53 -4.53 -13.38 16.06
N GLY A 54 -5.11 -14.12 15.11
CA GLY A 54 -6.54 -14.40 15.07
C GLY A 54 -7.39 -13.24 14.54
N HIS A 55 -6.78 -12.24 13.89
CA HIS A 55 -7.50 -11.20 13.18
C HIS A 55 -8.18 -11.79 11.93
N LYS A 56 -9.40 -12.28 12.11
CA LYS A 56 -10.27 -12.70 11.01
C LYS A 56 -10.76 -11.45 10.29
N ALA A 57 -10.02 -11.01 9.27
CA ALA A 57 -10.51 -9.99 8.36
C ALA A 57 -11.92 -10.41 7.90
N LYS A 58 -12.92 -9.57 8.14
CA LYS A 58 -14.30 -9.87 7.78
C LYS A 58 -14.39 -9.91 6.26
N VAL A 59 -14.26 -11.12 5.70
CA VAL A 59 -14.49 -11.36 4.28
C VAL A 59 -15.95 -10.99 4.02
N ARG A 60 -16.19 -9.76 3.55
CA ARG A 60 -17.43 -9.42 2.85
C ARG A 60 -17.35 -10.14 1.53
N ALA A 61 -17.62 -11.45 1.56
CA ALA A 61 -17.93 -12.19 0.35
C ALA A 61 -19.19 -11.50 -0.21
N VAL A 62 -18.99 -10.58 -1.15
CA VAL A 62 -20.05 -10.11 -2.04
C VAL A 62 -20.35 -11.32 -2.91
N ARG A 63 -21.12 -12.26 -2.35
CA ARG A 63 -21.79 -13.26 -3.17
C ARG A 63 -22.71 -12.43 -4.06
N PHE A 64 -22.29 -12.21 -5.30
CA PHE A 64 -23.22 -11.97 -6.38
C PHE A 64 -24.11 -13.21 -6.42
N GLY A 65 -25.16 -13.21 -5.61
CA GLY A 65 -26.18 -14.23 -5.68
C GLY A 65 -26.62 -14.25 -7.13
N ARG A 66 -26.35 -15.35 -7.83
CA ARG A 66 -26.93 -15.59 -9.15
C ARG A 66 -28.42 -15.54 -8.91
N GLN A 67 -29.01 -14.42 -9.29
CA GLN A 67 -30.43 -14.19 -9.19
C GLN A 67 -31.10 -15.31 -9.98
N SER A 68 -31.70 -16.29 -9.29
CA SER A 68 -32.74 -17.15 -9.88
C SER A 68 -34.04 -16.37 -10.13
N SER A 69 -33.99 -15.04 -10.04
CA SER A 69 -35.13 -14.15 -10.18
C SER A 69 -35.65 -14.07 -11.60
N TRP A 70 -34.86 -14.33 -12.65
CA TRP A 70 -35.47 -14.33 -14.00
C TRP A 70 -36.45 -15.49 -14.16
N ALA A 71 -36.06 -16.71 -13.80
CA ALA A 71 -36.95 -17.87 -13.89
C ALA A 71 -38.11 -17.78 -12.87
N ALA A 72 -37.85 -17.30 -11.64
CA ALA A 72 -38.89 -17.12 -10.63
C ALA A 72 -39.88 -15.99 -10.97
N ALA A 73 -39.39 -14.82 -11.40
CA ALA A 73 -40.24 -13.68 -11.79
C ALA A 73 -41.06 -13.98 -13.05
N THR A 74 -40.54 -14.78 -13.98
CA THR A 74 -41.32 -15.18 -15.17
C THR A 74 -42.47 -16.12 -14.79
N ARG A 75 -42.27 -17.04 -13.84
CA ARG A 75 -43.34 -17.90 -13.33
C ARG A 75 -44.44 -17.10 -12.65
N GLU A 76 -44.07 -16.13 -11.82
CA GLU A 76 -45.04 -15.25 -11.16
C GLU A 76 -45.86 -14.45 -12.17
N ARG A 77 -45.23 -13.90 -13.22
CA ARG A 77 -45.93 -13.18 -14.30
C ARG A 77 -46.84 -14.05 -15.16
N VAL A 78 -46.48 -15.33 -15.39
CA VAL A 78 -47.33 -16.26 -16.14
C VAL A 78 -48.56 -16.68 -15.32
N HIS A 79 -48.43 -16.72 -13.99
CA HIS A 79 -49.53 -17.05 -13.10
C HIS A 79 -50.39 -15.84 -12.68
N ASP A 80 -49.92 -14.61 -12.93
CA ASP A 80 -50.70 -13.39 -12.69
C ASP A 80 -51.80 -13.23 -13.75
N ARG A 81 -53.03 -13.58 -13.36
CA ARG A 81 -54.24 -13.47 -14.17
C ARG A 81 -55.09 -12.24 -13.84
N ARG A 82 -54.52 -11.23 -13.18
CA ARG A 82 -55.24 -10.00 -12.84
C ARG A 82 -55.60 -9.25 -14.13
N VAL A 83 -56.89 -9.00 -14.31
CA VAL A 83 -57.41 -8.24 -15.45
C VAL A 83 -57.27 -6.75 -15.10
N PRO A 84 -56.65 -5.90 -15.93
CA PRO A 84 -56.24 -4.53 -15.55
C PRO A 84 -57.33 -3.53 -15.14
N HIS A 85 -58.61 -3.93 -15.10
CA HIS A 85 -59.74 -3.03 -14.87
C HIS A 85 -60.56 -3.34 -13.61
N VAL A 86 -60.18 -4.35 -12.82
CA VAL A 86 -60.81 -4.59 -11.50
C VAL A 86 -59.85 -4.08 -10.44
N ARG A 87 -60.23 -2.97 -9.80
CA ARG A 87 -59.52 -2.35 -8.68
C ARG A 87 -60.35 -2.50 -7.42
#